data_AF-A0A505IAC4-F1
#
_entry.id   AF-A0A505IAC4-F1
#
_cell.length_a   1.000
_cell.length_b   1.000
_cell.length_c   1.000
_cell.angle_alpha   90.00
_cell.angle_beta   90.00
_cell.angle_gamma   90.00
#
_symmetry.space_group_name_H-M   'P 1'
#
loop_
_entity.id
_entity.type
_entity.pdbx_description
1 polymer ?
#
loop_
_entity_poly.entity_id
_entity_poly.type
_entity_poly.pdbx_seq_one_letter_code
_entity_poly.pdbx_strand_id
1 'polypeptide(L)'
;MDRQSSTPNPSHISDQQTAEAAGLHNYREVVPGRTDDPRALSHFFYPGSSEWYLARQYGIRDATVVLVGTNQSGEMQYIITANGHYYWGHLMLDEIFEISRPTTWPNILRVMEEKGVEKVGMRKLKAVEIPEERDTLVPDVPEGENLYLPYDHDAPSKSAIPE
;
A
#
# COMPACT_ATOMS: atom_id res chain seq x y z
N MET A 1 13.40 31.02 29.23
CA MET A 1 12.83 31.80 28.11
C MET A 1 14.04 32.29 27.34
N ASP A 2 14.38 31.82 26.14
CA ASP A 2 13.54 31.59 24.96
C ASP A 2 14.08 30.51 24.00
N ARG A 3 13.11 29.75 23.45
CA ARG A 3 12.97 29.14 22.11
C ARG A 3 14.22 28.66 21.36
N GLN A 4 14.46 27.34 21.39
CA GLN A 4 15.04 26.63 20.25
C GLN A 4 13.91 26.15 19.34
N SER A 5 13.87 26.72 18.13
CA SER A 5 13.00 26.31 17.03
C SER A 5 13.52 24.99 16.46
N SER A 6 12.95 23.86 16.87
CA SER A 6 13.16 22.58 16.19
C SER A 6 12.40 22.59 14.87
N THR A 7 13.12 22.73 13.77
CA THR A 7 12.59 22.43 12.42
C THR A 7 12.20 20.96 12.37
N PRO A 8 10.97 20.61 11.95
CA PRO A 8 10.57 19.23 11.78
C PRO A 8 11.35 18.62 10.61
N ASN A 9 11.83 17.39 10.84
CA ASN A 9 12.62 16.59 9.93
C ASN A 9 11.77 16.23 8.68
N PRO A 10 12.23 16.50 7.44
CA PRO A 10 11.40 16.38 6.23
C PRO A 10 10.96 14.93 5.91
N SER A 11 11.61 13.92 6.48
CA SER A 11 11.27 12.50 6.28
C SER A 11 9.97 12.08 6.97
N HIS A 12 9.51 12.85 7.97
CA HIS A 12 8.31 12.51 8.74
C HIS A 12 7.02 13.09 8.15
N ILE A 13 7.16 14.03 7.20
CA ILE A 13 6.06 14.79 6.63
C ILE A 13 5.37 13.98 5.51
N SER A 14 6.11 13.16 4.74
CA SER A 14 5.54 12.38 3.64
C SER A 14 4.62 11.24 4.11
N ASP A 15 4.95 10.58 5.23
CA ASP A 15 4.12 9.50 5.77
C ASP A 15 2.85 10.04 6.46
N GLN A 16 2.97 11.17 7.18
CA GLN A 16 1.82 11.89 7.71
C GLN A 16 0.93 12.45 6.61
N GLN A 17 1.50 13.08 5.57
CA GLN A 17 0.71 13.62 4.46
C GLN A 17 0.00 12.53 3.64
N THR A 18 0.56 11.33 3.55
CA THR A 18 -0.12 10.21 2.86
C THR A 18 -1.30 9.69 3.68
N ALA A 19 -1.17 9.62 5.01
CA ALA A 19 -2.26 9.23 5.90
C ALA A 19 -3.35 10.32 6.04
N GLU A 20 -2.95 11.59 6.05
CA GLU A 20 -3.85 12.76 6.07
C GLU A 20 -4.60 12.92 4.73
N ALA A 21 -3.92 12.68 3.59
CA ALA A 21 -4.54 12.70 2.26
C ALA A 21 -5.56 11.56 2.06
N ALA A 22 -5.39 10.43 2.75
CA ALA A 22 -6.33 9.30 2.72
C ALA A 22 -7.56 9.47 3.65
N GLY A 23 -7.66 10.59 4.38
CA GLY A 23 -8.81 10.86 5.26
C GLY A 23 -8.95 9.90 6.44
N LEU A 24 -7.85 9.27 6.88
CA LEU A 24 -7.84 8.20 7.88
C LEU A 24 -8.32 8.62 9.29
N HIS A 25 -8.55 9.91 9.54
CA HIS A 25 -8.96 10.43 10.84
C HIS A 25 -10.47 10.34 11.17
N ASN A 26 -11.32 9.85 10.25
CA ASN A 26 -12.77 9.78 10.46
C ASN A 26 -13.39 8.40 10.22
N TYR A 27 -12.57 7.36 10.09
CA TYR A 27 -13.11 6.02 9.94
C TYR A 27 -13.42 5.39 11.29
N ARG A 28 -14.44 4.54 11.31
CA ARG A 28 -14.77 3.77 12.50
C ARG A 28 -13.62 2.82 12.80
N GLU A 29 -13.03 2.95 13.99
CA GLU A 29 -12.10 1.96 14.49
C GLU A 29 -12.87 0.76 15.07
N VAL A 30 -12.43 -0.44 14.70
CA VAL A 30 -12.96 -1.71 15.24
C VAL A 30 -12.00 -2.38 16.21
N VAL A 31 -10.71 -2.12 16.04
CA VAL A 31 -9.64 -2.39 17.00
C VAL A 31 -8.68 -1.19 16.94
N PRO A 32 -7.88 -0.92 17.98
CA PRO A 32 -7.04 0.27 18.03
C PRO A 32 -6.19 0.46 16.76
N GLY A 33 -6.36 1.59 16.09
CA GLY A 33 -5.62 1.95 14.88
C GLY A 33 -5.99 1.16 13.61
N ARG A 34 -7.10 0.42 13.62
CA ARG A 34 -7.60 -0.31 12.44
C ARG A 34 -9.09 -0.13 12.19
N THR A 35 -9.45 -0.13 10.91
CA THR A 35 -10.80 0.10 10.43
C THR A 35 -11.27 -0.98 9.47
N ASP A 36 -12.56 -1.30 9.55
CA ASP A 36 -13.31 -2.11 8.59
C ASP A 36 -14.20 -1.25 7.67
N ASP A 37 -14.03 0.08 7.67
CA ASP A 37 -14.84 1.00 6.88
C ASP A 37 -14.63 0.72 5.38
N PRO A 38 -15.70 0.37 4.62
CA PRO A 38 -15.58 0.04 3.21
C PRO A 38 -14.90 1.12 2.36
N ARG A 39 -15.03 2.40 2.76
CA ARG A 39 -14.38 3.51 2.07
C ARG A 39 -12.86 3.39 2.17
N ALA A 40 -12.34 3.15 3.38
CA ALA A 40 -10.92 2.92 3.59
C ALA A 40 -10.45 1.69 2.81
N LEU A 41 -11.18 0.58 2.93
CA LEU A 41 -10.86 -0.69 2.29
C LEU A 41 -10.75 -0.59 0.74
N SER A 42 -11.65 0.17 0.12
CA SER A 42 -11.71 0.32 -1.35
C SER A 42 -10.47 0.95 -1.98
N HIS A 43 -9.69 1.71 -1.21
CA HIS A 43 -8.48 2.37 -1.70
C HIS A 43 -7.27 1.45 -1.76
N PHE A 44 -7.25 0.36 -0.97
CA PHE A 44 -6.05 -0.47 -0.79
C PHE A 44 -6.11 -1.82 -1.51
N PHE A 45 -7.30 -2.33 -1.81
CA PHE A 45 -7.43 -3.66 -2.39
C PHE A 45 -8.45 -3.66 -3.53
N TYR A 46 -7.96 -3.47 -4.76
CA TYR A 46 -8.77 -3.49 -5.98
C TYR A 46 -8.05 -4.30 -7.07
N PRO A 47 -8.79 -4.86 -8.05
CA PRO A 47 -8.17 -5.59 -9.15
C PRO A 47 -7.08 -4.75 -9.85
N GLY A 48 -5.87 -5.29 -9.90
CA GLY A 48 -4.69 -4.61 -10.44
C GLY A 48 -3.81 -3.88 -9.42
N SER A 49 -4.20 -3.80 -8.14
CA SER A 49 -3.29 -3.32 -7.09
C SER A 49 -2.19 -4.33 -6.76
N SER A 50 -1.08 -3.86 -6.20
CA SER A 50 0.05 -4.72 -5.80
C SER A 50 -0.36 -5.82 -4.82
N GLU A 51 -1.21 -5.49 -3.86
CA GLU A 51 -1.73 -6.40 -2.84
C GLU A 51 -2.64 -7.48 -3.46
N TRP A 52 -3.39 -7.10 -4.49
CA TRP A 52 -4.22 -8.03 -5.24
C TRP A 52 -3.38 -9.04 -6.02
N TYR A 53 -2.29 -8.59 -6.66
CA TYR A 53 -1.33 -9.49 -7.31
C TYR A 53 -0.61 -10.39 -6.30
N LEU A 54 -0.18 -9.82 -5.17
CA LEU A 54 0.49 -10.56 -4.11
C LEU A 54 -0.41 -11.68 -3.56
N ALA A 55 -1.69 -11.41 -3.29
CA ALA A 55 -2.64 -12.44 -2.87
C ALA A 55 -2.69 -13.63 -3.84
N ARG A 56 -2.71 -13.36 -5.15
CA ARG A 56 -2.69 -14.40 -6.19
C ARG A 56 -1.39 -15.21 -6.19
N GLN A 57 -0.24 -14.59 -5.89
CA GLN A 57 1.05 -15.29 -5.79
C GLN A 57 1.06 -16.31 -4.66
N TYR A 58 0.19 -16.15 -3.67
CA TYR A 58 -0.02 -17.13 -2.60
C TYR A 58 -1.21 -18.07 -2.85
N GLY A 59 -1.74 -18.10 -4.08
CA GLY A 59 -2.89 -18.93 -4.46
C GLY A 59 -4.23 -18.45 -3.90
N ILE A 60 -4.28 -17.24 -3.33
CA ILE A 60 -5.47 -16.64 -2.74
C ILE A 60 -6.26 -15.96 -3.86
N ARG A 61 -7.28 -16.65 -4.36
CA ARG A 61 -8.21 -16.13 -5.35
C ARG A 61 -9.42 -15.51 -4.66
N ASP A 62 -10.04 -14.53 -5.31
CA ASP A 62 -11.26 -13.86 -4.82
C ASP A 62 -11.12 -13.24 -3.42
N ALA A 63 -9.92 -12.74 -3.13
CA ALA A 63 -9.61 -12.08 -1.87
C ALA A 63 -10.44 -10.80 -1.69
N THR A 64 -11.01 -10.64 -0.50
CA THR A 64 -11.67 -9.41 -0.06
C THR A 64 -10.94 -8.87 1.16
N VAL A 65 -10.51 -7.61 1.13
CA VAL A 65 -9.96 -6.95 2.32
C VAL A 65 -11.07 -6.70 3.33
N VAL A 66 -10.82 -7.01 4.60
CA VAL A 66 -11.80 -6.90 5.69
C VAL A 66 -11.33 -6.01 6.83
N LEU A 67 -10.04 -5.69 6.86
CA LEU A 67 -9.47 -4.80 7.87
C LEU A 67 -8.20 -4.18 7.32
N VAL A 68 -8.05 -2.87 7.49
CA VAL A 68 -6.82 -2.13 7.21
C VAL A 68 -6.46 -1.31 8.43
N GLY A 69 -5.17 -1.09 8.64
CA GLY A 69 -4.74 -0.10 9.61
C GLY A 69 -3.24 -0.10 9.80
N THR A 70 -2.82 0.71 10.75
CA THR A 70 -1.42 0.97 11.00
C THR A 70 -1.05 0.39 12.35
N ASN A 71 0.05 -0.37 12.41
CA ASN A 71 0.56 -0.84 13.70
C ASN A 71 1.23 0.31 14.48
N GLN A 72 1.73 0.02 15.68
CA GLN A 72 2.39 1.03 16.52
C GLN A 72 3.68 1.60 15.90
N SER A 73 4.33 0.89 14.98
CA SER A 73 5.51 1.37 14.25
C SER A 73 5.19 2.24 13.05
N GLY A 74 3.91 2.49 12.75
CA GLY A 74 3.51 3.29 11.59
C GLY A 74 3.39 2.48 10.30
N GLU A 75 3.55 1.16 10.35
CA GLU A 75 3.49 0.32 9.18
C GLU A 75 2.05 -0.11 8.84
N MET A 76 1.69 0.00 7.56
CA MET A 76 0.37 -0.39 7.06
C MET A 76 0.25 -1.91 6.92
N GLN A 77 -0.81 -2.43 7.53
CA GLN A 77 -1.13 -3.85 7.58
C GLN A 77 -2.60 -4.06 7.21
N TYR A 78 -2.88 -5.22 6.64
CA TYR A 78 -4.23 -5.57 6.23
C TYR A 78 -4.57 -7.02 6.56
N ILE A 79 -5.88 -7.30 6.61
CA ILE A 79 -6.41 -8.66 6.62
C ILE A 79 -7.32 -8.82 5.41
N ILE A 80 -7.10 -9.88 4.65
CA ILE A 80 -7.98 -10.35 3.59
C ILE A 80 -8.68 -11.65 4.00
N THR A 81 -9.85 -11.90 3.43
CA THR A 81 -10.55 -13.18 3.54
C THR A 81 -10.77 -13.78 2.16
N ALA A 82 -10.63 -15.10 2.07
CA ALA A 82 -10.97 -15.90 0.90
C ALA A 82 -11.32 -17.32 1.36
N ASN A 83 -12.32 -17.95 0.75
CA ASN A 83 -12.72 -19.34 1.02
C ASN A 83 -12.96 -19.66 2.51
N GLY A 84 -13.39 -18.67 3.32
CA GLY A 84 -13.62 -18.84 4.75
C GLY A 84 -12.36 -18.78 5.63
N HIS A 85 -11.20 -18.52 5.04
CA HIS A 85 -9.93 -18.29 5.74
C HIS A 85 -9.63 -16.79 5.85
N TYR A 86 -8.76 -16.43 6.78
CA TYR A 86 -8.26 -15.07 6.97
C TYR A 86 -6.76 -15.06 6.79
N TYR A 87 -6.25 -14.02 6.15
CA TYR A 87 -4.83 -13.87 5.86
C TYR A 87 -4.38 -12.47 6.25
N TRP A 88 -3.26 -12.41 6.94
CA TRP A 88 -2.60 -11.17 7.29
C TRP A 88 -1.54 -10.85 6.24
N GLY A 89 -1.49 -9.58 5.85
CA GLY A 89 -0.48 -9.05 4.95
C GLY A 89 0.03 -7.71 5.46
N HIS A 90 1.19 -7.35 4.93
CA HIS A 90 1.89 -6.13 5.24
C HIS A 90 2.20 -5.42 3.93
N LEU A 91 1.97 -4.11 3.86
CA LEU A 91 2.12 -3.39 2.60
C LEU A 91 3.57 -3.36 2.09
N MET A 92 4.54 -3.35 3.02
CA MET A 92 5.98 -3.33 2.70
C MET A 92 6.64 -4.71 2.63
N LEU A 93 5.91 -5.80 2.91
CA LEU A 93 6.48 -7.15 2.86
C LEU A 93 5.76 -7.95 1.79
N ASP A 94 6.51 -8.59 0.89
CA ASP A 94 5.97 -9.51 -0.12
C ASP A 94 5.59 -10.88 0.49
N GLU A 95 5.05 -10.86 1.72
CA GLU A 95 4.74 -12.04 2.52
C GLU A 95 3.30 -12.02 3.01
N ILE A 96 2.60 -13.13 2.77
CA ILE A 96 1.25 -13.35 3.30
C ILE A 96 1.27 -14.51 4.29
N PHE A 97 0.55 -14.31 5.39
CA PHE A 97 0.43 -15.26 6.47
C PHE A 97 -1.03 -15.66 6.64
N GLU A 98 -1.31 -16.96 6.70
CA GLU A 98 -2.64 -17.44 7.06
C GLU A 98 -2.84 -17.35 8.57
N ILE A 99 -3.97 -16.78 9.00
CA ILE A 99 -4.39 -16.78 10.39
C ILE A 99 -4.94 -18.16 10.73
N SER A 100 -4.15 -18.93 11.47
CA SER A 100 -4.47 -20.30 11.87
C SER A 100 -5.29 -20.37 13.15
N ARG A 101 -5.12 -19.41 14.09
CA ARG A 101 -5.89 -19.34 15.34
C ARG A 101 -5.98 -17.89 15.87
N PRO A 102 -7.17 -17.41 16.27
CA PRO A 102 -8.48 -18.05 16.07
C PRO A 102 -8.92 -17.99 14.60
N THR A 103 -9.83 -18.86 14.18
CA THR A 103 -10.27 -18.96 12.77
C THR A 103 -11.54 -18.16 12.47
N THR A 104 -12.22 -17.62 13.49
CA THR A 104 -13.45 -16.85 13.32
C THR A 104 -13.19 -15.36 13.47
N TRP A 105 -13.82 -14.55 12.62
CA TRP A 105 -13.59 -13.10 12.60
C TRP A 105 -13.77 -12.40 13.95
N PRO A 106 -14.85 -12.64 14.72
CA PRO A 106 -15.01 -11.97 16.01
C PRO A 106 -13.91 -12.32 17.01
N ASN A 107 -13.43 -13.55 16.99
CA ASN A 107 -12.35 -13.97 17.88
C ASN A 107 -11.00 -13.40 17.43
N ILE A 108 -10.77 -13.24 16.12
CA ILE A 108 -9.57 -12.60 15.58
C ILE A 108 -9.52 -11.15 16.08
N LEU A 109 -10.59 -10.39 15.88
CA LEU A 109 -10.68 -9.00 16.35
C LEU A 109 -10.46 -8.90 17.86
N ARG A 110 -11.09 -9.79 18.63
CA ARG A 110 -10.91 -9.85 20.09
C ARG A 110 -9.45 -10.08 20.50
N VAL A 111 -8.75 -11.02 19.87
CA VAL A 111 -7.33 -11.27 20.18
C VAL A 111 -6.47 -10.06 19.80
N MET A 112 -6.76 -9.42 18.66
CA MET A 112 -6.04 -8.22 18.23
C MET A 112 -6.25 -7.05 19.18
N GLU A 113 -7.48 -6.84 19.65
CA GLU A 113 -7.82 -5.78 20.62
C GLU A 113 -7.16 -6.02 21.98
N GLU A 114 -7.29 -7.24 22.53
CA GLU A 114 -6.80 -7.56 23.88
C GLU A 114 -5.27 -7.69 23.95
N LYS A 115 -4.65 -8.18 22.87
CA LYS A 115 -3.27 -8.70 22.93
C LYS A 115 -2.38 -8.31 21.75
N GLY A 116 -2.90 -7.60 20.75
CA GLY A 116 -2.15 -7.25 19.55
C GLY A 116 -2.15 -8.34 18.47
N VAL A 117 -1.78 -7.94 17.26
CA VAL A 117 -1.77 -8.79 16.07
C VAL A 117 -0.74 -9.91 16.16
N GLU A 118 0.36 -9.68 16.87
CA GLU A 118 1.45 -10.63 17.10
C GLU A 118 1.03 -11.84 17.94
N LYS A 119 -0.13 -11.76 18.62
CA LYS A 119 -0.70 -12.88 19.39
C LYS A 119 -1.72 -13.68 18.61
N VAL A 120 -2.05 -13.25 17.39
CA VAL A 120 -2.80 -14.07 16.45
C VAL A 120 -1.87 -15.18 15.94
N GLY A 121 -2.30 -16.43 16.06
CA GLY A 121 -1.52 -17.56 15.58
C GLY A 121 -1.48 -17.58 14.07
N MET A 122 -0.32 -17.31 13.49
CA MET A 122 -0.12 -17.20 12.04
C MET A 122 0.77 -18.30 11.49
N ARG A 123 0.54 -18.66 10.23
CA ARG A 123 1.40 -19.56 9.45
C ARG A 123 1.80 -18.87 8.15
N LYS A 124 3.09 -18.73 7.91
CA LYS A 124 3.62 -18.21 6.65
C LYS A 124 3.19 -19.10 5.49
N LEU A 125 2.63 -18.51 4.45
CA LEU A 125 2.31 -19.22 3.22
C LEU A 125 3.55 -19.34 2.33
N LYS A 126 3.56 -20.35 1.46
CA LYS A 126 4.54 -20.45 0.38
C LYS A 126 3.95 -19.83 -0.86
N ALA A 127 4.74 -19.05 -1.59
CA ALA A 127 4.36 -18.61 -2.92
C ALA A 127 4.08 -19.83 -3.81
N VAL A 128 3.07 -19.71 -4.65
CA VAL A 128 2.67 -20.67 -5.67
C VAL A 128 3.21 -20.16 -6.99
N GLU A 129 3.73 -21.07 -7.82
CA GLU A 129 4.02 -20.77 -9.22
C GLU A 129 2.70 -20.43 -9.92
N ILE A 130 2.39 -19.15 -10.08
CA ILE A 130 1.35 -18.74 -11.00
C ILE A 130 1.96 -18.88 -12.39
N PRO A 131 1.35 -19.63 -13.33
CA PRO A 131 1.71 -19.51 -14.73
C PRO A 131 1.57 -18.04 -15.09
N GLU A 132 2.68 -17.39 -15.45
CA GLU A 132 2.65 -16.01 -15.93
C GLU A 132 1.54 -15.95 -17.00
N GLU A 133 0.49 -15.18 -16.73
CA GLU A 133 -0.38 -14.73 -17.80
C GLU A 133 0.54 -13.94 -18.71
N ARG A 134 1.00 -14.64 -19.76
CA ARG A 134 2.01 -14.24 -20.73
C ARG A 134 2.08 -12.74 -20.86
N ASP A 135 3.30 -12.21 -20.72
CA ASP A 135 3.79 -11.10 -21.53
C ASP A 135 2.66 -10.22 -22.07
N THR A 136 2.04 -9.38 -21.23
CA THR A 136 1.72 -8.06 -21.75
C THR A 136 3.07 -7.48 -22.09
N LEU A 137 3.43 -7.65 -23.36
CA LEU A 137 4.49 -6.96 -24.06
C LEU A 137 4.51 -5.54 -23.51
N VAL A 138 5.39 -5.29 -22.55
CA VAL A 138 5.96 -3.96 -22.42
C VAL A 138 6.56 -3.78 -23.80
N PRO A 139 6.08 -2.84 -24.63
CA PRO A 139 6.81 -2.56 -25.85
C PRO A 139 8.23 -2.27 -25.39
N ASP A 140 9.16 -3.10 -25.85
CA ASP A 140 10.58 -2.90 -25.70
C ASP A 140 10.82 -1.46 -26.14
N VAL A 141 10.94 -0.54 -25.18
CA VAL A 141 11.34 0.82 -25.48
C VAL A 141 12.83 0.63 -25.74
N PRO A 142 13.29 0.73 -27.00
CA PRO A 142 14.70 0.55 -27.27
C PRO A 142 15.47 1.53 -26.39
N GLU A 143 16.27 0.98 -25.47
CA GLU A 143 17.32 1.72 -24.78
C GLU A 143 18.26 2.25 -25.86
N GLY A 144 18.02 3.48 -26.31
CA GLY A 144 18.92 4.13 -27.25
C GLY A 144 18.28 5.03 -28.29
N GLU A 145 17.37 5.92 -27.91
CA GLU A 145 17.26 7.19 -28.64
C GLU A 145 17.29 8.35 -27.64
N ASN A 146 18.45 9.01 -27.62
CA ASN A 146 18.66 10.28 -26.95
C ASN A 146 17.56 11.26 -27.37
N LEU A 147 16.57 11.49 -26.51
CA LEU A 147 15.77 12.72 -26.52
C LEU A 147 16.66 13.88 -26.07
N TYR A 148 17.67 14.17 -26.88
CA TYR A 148 18.27 15.49 -26.94
C TYR A 148 17.16 16.40 -27.47
N LEU A 149 16.51 17.13 -26.58
CA LEU A 149 15.82 18.35 -26.98
C LEU A 149 16.91 19.29 -27.50
N PRO A 150 16.94 19.67 -28.79
CA PRO A 150 17.73 20.83 -29.17
C PRO A 150 17.15 22.01 -28.38
N TYR A 151 17.93 22.52 -27.45
CA TYR A 151 17.73 23.86 -26.92
C TYR A 151 17.78 24.77 -28.14
N ASP A 152 16.65 25.37 -28.52
CA ASP A 152 16.59 26.35 -29.62
C ASP A 152 17.54 27.50 -29.28
N HIS A 153 18.72 27.43 -29.86
CA HIS A 153 19.69 28.51 -29.85
C HIS A 153 19.46 29.37 -31.08
N ASP A 154 18.24 29.92 -31.23
CA ASP A 154 17.95 30.97 -32.22
C ASP A 154 16.73 31.79 -31.81
N ALA A 155 16.90 32.59 -30.74
CA ALA A 155 16.26 33.88 -30.71
C ALA A 155 17.01 34.77 -31.72
N PRO A 156 16.38 35.23 -32.82
CA PRO A 156 17.08 36.10 -33.76
C PRO A 156 17.32 37.45 -33.10
N SER A 157 18.57 37.71 -32.72
CA SER A 157 19.09 39.06 -32.63
C SER A 157 19.20 39.61 -34.05
N LYS A 158 18.20 40.36 -34.51
CA LYS A 158 18.40 41.35 -35.57
C LYS A 158 17.51 42.56 -35.39
N SER A 159 18.22 43.68 -35.33
CA SER A 159 17.77 45.04 -35.24
C SER A 159 17.01 45.50 -36.49
N ALA A 160 15.96 46.30 -36.26
CA ALA A 160 15.67 47.61 -36.89
C ALA A 160 14.67 47.75 -38.09
N ILE A 161 13.63 48.60 -37.82
CA ILE A 161 12.88 49.65 -38.63
C ILE A 161 11.93 49.20 -39.79
N PRO A 162 10.85 49.93 -40.22
CA PRO A 162 10.24 51.24 -39.85
C PRO A 162 8.70 51.28 -39.60
N GLU A 163 8.21 52.37 -39.00
CA GLU A 163 7.32 53.39 -39.64
C GLU A 163 7.44 54.75 -38.92
#